data_AF-A0A9W6T5W6-F1
#
_entry.id   AF-A0A9W6T5W6-F1
#
_cell.length_a   1.000
_cell.length_b   1.000
_cell.length_c   1.000
_cell.angle_alpha   90.00
_cell.angle_beta   90.00
_cell.angle_gamma   90.00
#
_symmetry.space_group_name_H-M   'P 1'
#
loop_
_entity.id
_entity.type
_entity.pdbx_description
1 polymer ?
#
loop_
_entity_poly.entity_id
_entity_poly.type
_entity_poly.pdbx_seq_one_letter_code
_entity_poly.pdbx_strand_id
1 'polypeptide(L)'
;MSKKDWEEFSKDMLAEVRCRAKIQLYQDWRRNGITSVEMGLKFEKDKITRQAMIQRQSTVVAGSSRHTSNSLSSGVPLGRSGRHHYSYSPAPEGPSAPAKRTTKAPAPLDISHAADYDLLSDEEKILCSTLRMLPKPYLAIKETLFKELLRTGGVLKKKTARDLLKIDVNKTSKIYEFFIQQKWCNVS
;
A
#
# COMPACT_ATOMS: atom_id res chain seq x y z
N MET A 1 4.08 45.12 4.13
CA MET A 1 2.79 44.41 4.07
C MET A 1 1.86 45.00 5.11
N SER A 2 0.76 45.57 4.65
CA SER A 2 -0.32 46.05 5.51
C SER A 2 -1.18 44.86 6.00
N LYS A 3 -2.01 45.08 7.02
CA LYS A 3 -3.00 44.09 7.49
C LYS A 3 -3.92 43.64 6.34
N LYS A 4 -4.32 44.57 5.48
CA LYS A 4 -5.17 44.31 4.32
C LYS A 4 -4.47 43.42 3.29
N ASP A 5 -3.19 43.69 3.02
CA ASP A 5 -2.39 42.89 2.09
C ASP A 5 -2.26 41.44 2.58
N TRP A 6 -2.14 41.25 3.90
CA TRP A 6 -2.12 39.90 4.48
C TRP A 6 -3.49 39.23 4.35
N GLU A 7 -4.58 39.89 4.72
CA GLU A 7 -5.91 39.28 4.58
C GLU A 7 -6.21 38.86 3.13
N GLU A 8 -5.84 39.68 2.15
CA GLU A 8 -5.99 39.39 0.73
C GLU A 8 -5.11 38.21 0.29
N PHE A 9 -3.83 38.21 0.64
CA PHE A 9 -2.92 37.10 0.35
C PHE A 9 -3.39 35.78 0.99
N SER A 10 -3.86 35.82 2.25
CA SER A 10 -4.38 34.63 2.94
C SER A 10 -5.60 34.04 2.24
N LYS A 11 -6.48 34.92 1.75
CA LYS A 11 -7.71 34.53 1.06
C LYS A 11 -7.40 33.93 -0.30
N ASP A 12 -6.48 34.52 -1.04
CA ASP A 12 -6.05 34.02 -2.35
C ASP A 12 -5.37 32.65 -2.22
N MET A 13 -4.46 32.51 -1.26
CA MET A 13 -3.80 31.23 -0.97
C MET A 13 -4.80 30.13 -0.59
N LEU A 14 -5.81 30.45 0.23
CA LEU A 14 -6.89 29.50 0.56
C LEU A 14 -7.75 29.15 -0.66
N ALA A 15 -8.04 30.12 -1.53
CA ALA A 15 -8.79 29.89 -2.76
C ALA A 15 -8.02 28.96 -3.71
N GLU A 16 -6.71 29.19 -3.85
CA GLU A 16 -5.81 28.36 -4.65
C GLU A 16 -5.83 26.90 -4.16
N VAL A 17 -5.61 26.68 -2.87
CA VAL A 17 -5.62 25.33 -2.26
C VAL A 17 -6.94 24.62 -2.53
N ARG A 18 -8.07 25.32 -2.35
CA ARG A 18 -9.41 24.77 -2.62
C ARG A 18 -9.61 24.43 -4.10
N CYS A 19 -9.12 25.27 -5.01
CA CYS A 19 -9.19 25.03 -6.44
C CYS A 19 -8.36 23.81 -6.84
N ARG A 20 -7.11 23.70 -6.38
CA ARG A 20 -6.24 22.54 -6.62
C ARG A 20 -6.88 21.24 -6.12
N ALA A 21 -7.46 21.26 -4.93
CA ALA A 21 -8.17 20.10 -4.37
C ALA A 21 -9.37 19.67 -5.23
N LYS A 22 -10.18 20.64 -5.71
CA LYS A 22 -11.30 20.36 -6.62
C LYS A 22 -10.85 19.79 -7.96
N ILE A 23 -9.75 20.31 -8.52
CA ILE A 23 -9.19 19.81 -9.78
C ILE A 23 -8.80 18.34 -9.62
N GLN A 24 -8.09 18.00 -8.53
CA GLN A 24 -7.71 16.61 -8.24
C GLN A 24 -8.93 15.70 -8.09
N LEU A 25 -9.94 16.13 -7.33
CA LEU A 25 -11.19 15.39 -7.17
C LEU A 25 -11.86 15.07 -8.51
N TYR A 26 -11.98 16.06 -9.40
CA TYR A 26 -12.61 15.86 -10.71
C TYR A 26 -11.76 15.00 -11.65
N GLN A 27 -10.43 15.09 -11.56
CA GLN A 27 -9.55 14.19 -12.29
C GLN A 27 -9.72 12.74 -11.81
N ASP A 28 -9.83 12.51 -10.50
CA ASP A 28 -10.13 11.20 -9.92
C ASP A 28 -11.48 10.65 -10.39
N TRP A 29 -12.52 11.49 -10.42
CA TRP A 29 -13.83 11.09 -10.93
C TRP A 29 -13.72 10.62 -12.39
N ARG A 30 -13.08 11.41 -13.25
CA ARG A 30 -12.89 11.05 -14.67
C ARG A 30 -12.10 9.76 -14.83
N ARG A 31 -11.04 9.56 -14.04
CA ARG A 31 -10.24 8.31 -14.06
C ARG A 31 -11.07 7.08 -13.66
N ASN A 32 -12.04 7.26 -12.77
CA ASN A 32 -12.95 6.19 -12.33
C ASN A 32 -14.22 6.08 -13.22
N GLY A 33 -14.24 6.75 -14.39
CA GLY A 33 -15.36 6.70 -15.33
C GLY A 33 -16.59 7.52 -14.90
N ILE A 34 -16.44 8.39 -13.89
CA ILE A 34 -17.51 9.25 -13.39
C ILE A 34 -17.47 10.56 -14.18
N THR A 35 -18.42 10.73 -15.08
CA THR A 35 -18.51 11.89 -15.99
C THR A 35 -19.66 12.85 -15.64
N SER A 36 -20.46 12.52 -14.61
CA SER A 36 -21.56 13.35 -14.12
C SER A 36 -21.34 13.80 -12.67
N VAL A 37 -21.73 15.05 -12.38
CA VAL A 37 -21.60 15.66 -11.04
C VAL A 37 -22.41 14.89 -10.00
N GLU A 38 -23.62 14.44 -10.37
CA GLU A 38 -24.51 13.69 -9.48
C GLU A 38 -23.91 12.34 -9.09
N MET A 39 -23.31 11.63 -10.06
CA MET A 39 -22.60 10.38 -9.81
C MET A 39 -21.36 10.59 -8.93
N GLY A 40 -20.68 11.72 -9.08
CA GLY A 40 -19.51 12.07 -8.26
C GLY A 40 -19.86 12.24 -6.78
N LEU A 41 -20.96 12.94 -6.48
CA LEU A 41 -21.43 13.11 -5.10
C LEU A 41 -21.79 11.76 -4.45
N LYS A 42 -22.44 10.87 -5.20
CA LYS A 42 -22.75 9.52 -4.73
C LYS A 42 -21.46 8.71 -4.50
N PHE A 43 -20.51 8.78 -5.42
CA PHE A 43 -19.23 8.10 -5.30
C PHE A 43 -18.42 8.55 -4.08
N GLU A 44 -18.39 9.84 -3.77
CA GLU A 44 -17.73 10.35 -2.56
C GLU A 44 -18.40 9.81 -1.29
N LYS A 45 -19.74 9.85 -1.22
CA LYS A 45 -20.50 9.33 -0.08
C LYS A 45 -20.27 7.83 0.12
N ASP A 46 -20.29 7.05 -0.96
CA ASP A 46 -20.05 5.61 -0.93
C ASP A 46 -18.59 5.29 -0.56
N LYS A 47 -17.62 6.08 -1.07
CA LYS A 47 -16.19 5.96 -0.73
C LYS A 47 -15.93 6.23 0.75
N ILE A 48 -16.50 7.30 1.32
CA ILE A 48 -16.42 7.61 2.75
C ILE A 48 -17.05 6.49 3.58
N THR A 49 -18.23 6.02 3.18
CA THR A 49 -18.94 4.94 3.87
C THR A 49 -18.11 3.65 3.89
N ARG A 50 -17.53 3.27 2.74
CA ARG A 50 -16.65 2.10 2.64
C ARG A 50 -15.40 2.26 3.51
N GLN A 51 -14.76 3.44 3.51
CA GLN A 51 -13.60 3.71 4.35
C GLN A 51 -13.95 3.63 5.85
N ALA A 52 -15.09 4.18 6.25
CA ALA A 52 -15.58 4.11 7.63
C ALA A 52 -15.90 2.68 8.07
N MET A 53 -16.47 1.86 7.17
CA MET A 53 -16.72 0.44 7.43
C MET A 53 -15.40 -0.33 7.63
N ILE A 54 -14.39 -0.10 6.77
CA ILE A 54 -13.07 -0.73 6.91
C ILE A 54 -12.38 -0.30 8.22
N GLN A 55 -12.48 0.97 8.60
CA GLN A 55 -11.89 1.49 9.85
C GLN A 55 -12.62 0.99 11.11
N ARG A 56 -13.94 0.78 11.02
CA ARG A 56 -14.71 0.10 12.07
C ARG A 56 -14.34 -1.37 12.16
N GLN A 57 -14.16 -2.05 11.03
CA GLN A 57 -13.78 -3.46 11.02
C GLN A 57 -12.34 -3.68 11.52
N SER A 58 -11.43 -2.73 11.28
CA SER A 58 -10.06 -2.80 11.82
C SER A 58 -9.99 -2.63 13.35
N THR A 59 -10.99 -2.04 13.97
CA THR A 59 -11.09 -1.91 15.44
C THR A 59 -11.73 -3.13 16.12
N VAL A 60 -12.56 -3.91 15.44
CA VAL A 60 -13.17 -5.14 16.01
C VAL A 60 -12.29 -6.41 15.81
N VAL A 61 -11.33 -6.39 14.88
CA VAL A 61 -10.50 -7.57 14.55
C VAL A 61 -9.20 -7.67 15.39
N ALA A 62 -8.92 -6.71 16.28
CA ALA A 62 -7.80 -6.81 17.23
C ALA A 62 -7.98 -7.91 18.31
N GLY A 63 -9.14 -8.59 18.34
CA GLY A 63 -9.47 -9.63 19.32
C GLY A 63 -9.72 -11.04 18.78
N SER A 64 -9.64 -11.31 17.47
CA SER A 64 -9.88 -12.68 16.97
C SER A 64 -8.80 -13.12 15.98
N SER A 65 -7.87 -13.88 16.54
CA SER A 65 -6.80 -14.59 15.86
C SER A 65 -7.37 -15.67 14.94
N ARG A 66 -6.89 -15.65 13.69
CA ARG A 66 -6.64 -16.79 12.78
C ARG A 66 -7.82 -17.70 12.44
N HIS A 67 -8.04 -17.92 11.14
CA HIS A 67 -8.18 -19.24 10.47
C HIS A 67 -8.80 -19.01 9.07
N THR A 68 -7.97 -19.12 8.03
CA THR A 68 -7.93 -20.23 7.04
C THR A 68 -8.97 -20.15 5.93
N SER A 69 -8.45 -19.91 4.73
CA SER A 69 -8.78 -20.59 3.47
C SER A 69 -10.08 -21.42 3.40
N ASN A 70 -10.93 -21.02 2.46
CA ASN A 70 -11.60 -21.90 1.50
C ASN A 70 -12.41 -23.07 2.08
N SER A 71 -13.70 -22.86 2.34
CA SER A 71 -14.70 -23.94 2.48
C SER A 71 -16.11 -23.40 2.34
N LEU A 72 -16.67 -23.43 1.13
CA LEU A 72 -18.13 -23.48 0.93
C LEU A 72 -18.42 -24.42 -0.26
N SER A 73 -18.19 -25.70 -0.05
CA SER A 73 -19.05 -26.75 -0.62
C SER A 73 -19.78 -27.39 0.56
N SER A 74 -21.12 -27.45 0.50
CA SER A 74 -21.96 -28.45 1.17
C SER A 74 -23.44 -28.12 0.99
N GLY A 75 -24.13 -28.99 0.26
CA GLY A 75 -25.56 -29.02 -0.02
C GLY A 75 -25.68 -29.81 -1.32
N VAL A 76 -25.96 -31.11 -1.32
CA VAL A 76 -27.18 -31.80 -0.89
C VAL A 76 -26.87 -33.31 -0.73
N PRO A 77 -27.48 -34.07 0.21
CA PRO A 77 -27.33 -35.53 0.25
C PRO A 77 -28.48 -36.20 -0.52
N LEU A 78 -28.17 -36.98 -1.55
CA LEU A 78 -29.10 -38.00 -2.04
C LEU A 78 -28.30 -39.25 -2.47
N GLY A 79 -28.55 -40.34 -1.77
CA GLY A 79 -27.90 -41.62 -2.04
C GLY A 79 -28.47 -42.34 -3.26
N ARG A 80 -27.66 -43.18 -3.90
CA ARG A 80 -28.06 -44.55 -4.28
C ARG A 80 -26.84 -45.34 -4.76
N SER A 81 -26.77 -46.57 -4.28
CA SER A 81 -25.92 -47.68 -4.72
C SER A 81 -25.87 -47.85 -6.25
N GLY A 82 -24.71 -48.23 -6.78
CA GLY A 82 -24.56 -48.71 -8.15
C GLY A 82 -23.10 -48.97 -8.54
N ARG A 83 -22.76 -50.24 -8.72
CA ARG A 83 -21.45 -50.83 -9.04
C ARG A 83 -21.42 -51.18 -10.54
N HIS A 84 -20.22 -51.34 -11.12
CA HIS A 84 -19.91 -51.88 -12.48
C HIS A 84 -20.15 -50.91 -13.65
N HIS A 85 -19.44 -50.89 -14.79
CA HIS A 85 -18.21 -51.52 -15.33
C HIS A 85 -18.05 -50.91 -16.75
N TYR A 86 -16.83 -50.52 -17.13
CA TYR A 86 -16.23 -50.53 -18.49
C TYR A 86 -17.00 -49.94 -19.70
N SER A 87 -16.43 -48.91 -20.35
CA SER A 87 -16.09 -48.95 -21.80
C SER A 87 -15.45 -47.63 -22.29
N TYR A 88 -14.15 -47.71 -22.59
CA TYR A 88 -13.43 -47.24 -23.79
C TYR A 88 -13.94 -46.05 -24.63
N SER A 89 -13.00 -45.13 -24.96
CA SER A 89 -12.78 -44.34 -26.20
C SER A 89 -12.50 -42.83 -26.02
N PRO A 90 -11.73 -42.17 -26.93
CA PRO A 90 -10.29 -41.96 -26.74
C PRO A 90 -9.88 -40.46 -26.76
N ALA A 91 -8.67 -40.18 -26.27
CA ALA A 91 -8.03 -38.88 -26.36
C ALA A 91 -7.58 -38.54 -27.80
N PRO A 92 -7.55 -37.25 -28.18
CA PRO A 92 -6.59 -36.75 -29.15
C PRO A 92 -5.44 -36.03 -28.44
N GLU A 93 -4.22 -36.52 -28.71
CA GLU A 93 -2.96 -35.91 -28.34
C GLU A 93 -2.80 -34.53 -28.99
N GLY A 94 -2.40 -33.53 -28.20
CA GLY A 94 -1.88 -32.25 -28.67
C GLY A 94 -0.65 -31.88 -27.84
N PRO A 95 0.51 -31.58 -28.45
CA PRO A 95 1.75 -31.35 -27.72
C PRO A 95 1.77 -29.91 -27.19
N SER A 96 1.39 -29.72 -25.93
CA SER A 96 1.51 -28.42 -25.26
C SER A 96 2.76 -28.43 -24.38
N ALA A 97 3.84 -27.88 -24.91
CA ALA A 97 5.09 -27.64 -24.19
C ALA A 97 4.84 -26.90 -22.85
N PRO A 98 5.63 -27.18 -21.79
CA PRO A 98 5.48 -26.50 -20.51
C PRO A 98 5.92 -25.05 -20.66
N ALA A 99 4.96 -24.14 -20.74
CA ALA A 99 5.22 -22.70 -20.67
C ALA A 99 5.90 -22.39 -19.33
N LYS A 100 7.22 -22.12 -19.39
CA LYS A 100 8.00 -21.56 -18.28
C LYS A 100 7.37 -20.23 -17.89
N ARG A 101 6.59 -20.21 -16.80
CA ARG A 101 6.11 -18.98 -16.17
C ARG A 101 7.31 -18.20 -15.66
N THR A 102 7.78 -17.25 -16.46
CA THR A 102 8.72 -16.24 -16.00
C THR A 102 7.97 -15.36 -15.00
N THR A 103 8.27 -15.54 -13.72
CA THR A 103 7.75 -14.69 -12.64
C THR A 103 8.36 -13.30 -12.81
N LYS A 104 7.71 -12.43 -13.59
CA LYS A 104 8.08 -11.02 -13.67
C LYS A 104 7.96 -10.42 -12.27
N ALA A 105 8.99 -9.71 -11.84
CA ALA A 105 8.96 -8.95 -10.59
C ALA A 105 7.74 -8.01 -10.60
N PRO A 106 6.98 -7.92 -9.49
CA PRO A 106 5.78 -7.10 -9.46
C PRO A 106 6.15 -5.62 -9.64
N ALA A 107 5.32 -4.89 -10.41
CA ALA A 107 5.57 -3.49 -10.74
C ALA A 107 5.79 -2.62 -9.48
N PRO A 108 6.69 -1.61 -9.55
CA PRO A 108 6.91 -0.65 -8.47
C PRO A 108 5.59 -0.03 -8.00
N LEU A 109 5.44 0.25 -6.71
CA LEU A 109 4.25 0.98 -6.26
C LEU A 109 4.38 2.44 -6.68
N ASP A 110 3.36 2.96 -7.34
CA ASP A 110 3.19 4.40 -7.52
C ASP A 110 2.75 5.01 -6.19
N ILE A 111 3.58 5.89 -5.65
CA ILE A 111 3.40 6.57 -4.37
C ILE A 111 3.13 8.07 -4.55
N SER A 112 3.04 8.55 -5.80
CA SER A 112 2.96 9.99 -6.14
C SER A 112 1.73 10.70 -5.58
N HIS A 113 0.66 9.95 -5.33
CA HIS A 113 -0.60 10.48 -4.76
C HIS A 113 -0.70 10.30 -3.24
N ALA A 114 0.32 9.75 -2.60
CA ALA A 114 0.27 9.53 -1.16
C ALA A 114 0.49 10.84 -0.39
N ALA A 115 -0.21 10.99 0.74
CA ALA A 115 0.07 12.07 1.68
C ALA A 115 1.55 12.01 2.12
N ASP A 116 2.15 13.18 2.34
CA ASP A 116 3.54 13.35 2.79
C ASP A 116 4.62 12.93 1.75
N TYR A 117 4.23 12.69 0.49
CA TYR A 117 5.16 12.34 -0.59
C TYR A 117 6.21 13.42 -0.87
N ASP A 118 5.80 14.69 -0.81
CA ASP A 118 6.69 15.83 -1.07
C ASP A 118 7.74 16.05 0.05
N LEU A 119 7.58 15.39 1.21
CA LEU A 119 8.54 15.44 2.31
C LEU A 119 9.71 14.45 2.14
N LEU A 120 9.63 13.57 1.13
CA LEU A 120 10.70 12.62 0.80
C LEU A 120 11.70 13.28 -0.15
N SER A 121 13.00 13.03 0.06
CA SER A 121 14.01 13.28 -0.97
C SER A 121 13.76 12.40 -2.20
N ASP A 122 14.24 12.80 -3.38
CA ASP A 122 14.10 12.02 -4.61
C ASP A 122 14.64 10.60 -4.50
N GLU A 123 15.73 10.42 -3.76
CA GLU A 123 16.30 9.11 -3.47
C GLU A 123 15.40 8.27 -2.54
N GLU A 124 14.74 8.92 -1.57
CA GLU A 124 13.79 8.27 -0.66
C GLU A 124 12.51 7.87 -1.38
N LYS A 125 12.05 8.66 -2.36
CA LYS A 125 10.91 8.32 -3.22
C LYS A 125 11.20 7.03 -3.99
N ILE A 126 12.40 6.91 -4.58
CA ILE A 126 12.84 5.70 -5.29
C ILE A 126 12.88 4.50 -4.34
N LEU A 127 13.43 4.67 -3.14
CA LEU A 127 13.48 3.62 -2.13
C LEU A 127 12.06 3.16 -1.73
N CYS A 128 11.16 4.09 -1.45
CA CYS A 128 9.78 3.80 -1.04
C CYS A 128 8.99 3.08 -2.14
N SER A 129 9.13 3.51 -3.40
CA SER A 129 8.50 2.83 -4.54
C SER A 129 9.03 1.40 -4.71
N THR A 130 10.35 1.21 -4.59
CA THR A 130 11.02 -0.09 -4.69
C THR A 130 10.62 -1.04 -3.56
N LEU A 131 10.55 -0.53 -2.33
CA LEU A 131 10.16 -1.29 -1.13
C LEU A 131 8.66 -1.48 -0.98
N ARG A 132 7.88 -0.86 -1.87
CA ARG A 132 6.43 -0.86 -1.84
C ARG A 132 5.94 -0.38 -0.47
N MET A 133 6.48 0.75 -0.02
CA MET A 133 6.14 1.40 1.24
C MET A 133 5.56 2.78 0.98
N LEU A 134 4.52 3.15 1.71
CA LEU A 134 3.95 4.48 1.65
C LEU A 134 4.82 5.49 2.41
N PRO A 135 4.78 6.79 2.07
CA PRO A 135 5.56 7.83 2.75
C PRO A 135 5.34 7.84 4.27
N LYS A 136 4.07 7.83 4.73
CA LYS A 136 3.73 7.87 6.15
C LYS A 136 4.39 6.77 7.02
N PRO A 137 4.28 5.46 6.70
CA PRO A 137 4.99 4.44 7.47
C PRO A 137 6.52 4.52 7.31
N TYR A 138 7.04 4.96 6.15
CA TYR A 138 8.48 5.17 5.98
C TYR A 138 9.00 6.28 6.90
N LEU A 139 8.30 7.41 6.99
CA LEU A 139 8.69 8.52 7.88
C LEU A 139 8.69 8.10 9.35
N ALA A 140 7.72 7.30 9.79
CA ALA A 140 7.71 6.75 11.16
C ALA A 140 8.91 5.81 11.42
N ILE A 141 9.26 4.98 10.44
CA ILE A 141 10.46 4.13 10.48
C ILE A 141 11.73 5.00 10.55
N LYS A 142 11.83 6.01 9.69
CA LYS A 142 12.96 6.95 9.63
C LYS A 142 13.16 7.63 10.97
N GLU A 143 12.10 8.20 11.55
CA GLU A 143 12.13 8.83 12.87
C GLU A 143 12.60 7.86 13.96
N THR A 144 12.09 6.63 13.95
CA THR A 144 12.46 5.60 14.92
C THR A 144 13.95 5.24 14.83
N LEU A 145 14.49 5.10 13.61
CA LEU A 145 15.91 4.84 13.39
C LEU A 145 16.79 6.03 13.79
N PHE A 146 16.37 7.27 13.53
CA PHE A 146 17.11 8.46 13.97
C PHE A 146 17.13 8.60 15.48
N LYS A 147 16.02 8.32 16.18
CA LYS A 147 16.00 8.29 17.65
C LYS A 147 17.01 7.27 18.20
N GLU A 148 17.12 6.11 17.55
CA GLU A 148 18.11 5.11 17.93
C GLU A 148 19.55 5.58 17.68
N LEU A 149 19.81 6.20 16.53
CA LEU A 149 21.13 6.75 16.19
C LEU A 149 21.58 7.81 17.18
N LEU A 150 20.67 8.70 17.59
CA LEU A 150 20.96 9.71 18.60
C LEU A 150 21.26 9.07 19.96
N ARG A 151 20.59 7.96 20.31
CA ARG A 151 20.83 7.22 21.55
C ARG A 151 22.19 6.53 21.58
N THR A 152 22.64 5.97 20.46
CA THR A 152 23.88 5.17 20.37
C THR A 152 25.11 5.96 19.93
N GLY A 153 24.99 7.27 19.73
CA GLY A 153 26.09 8.12 19.27
C GLY A 153 26.47 7.89 17.80
N GLY A 154 25.48 7.58 16.95
CA GLY A 154 25.66 7.42 15.50
C GLY A 154 26.00 6.01 15.04
N VAL A 155 26.03 5.03 15.96
CA VAL A 155 26.31 3.62 15.63
C VAL A 155 25.01 2.83 15.54
N LEU A 156 24.70 2.29 14.36
CA LEU A 156 23.50 1.46 14.17
C LEU A 156 23.88 0.09 13.59
N LYS A 157 23.54 -0.97 14.32
CA LYS A 157 23.73 -2.36 13.86
C LYS A 157 22.49 -2.86 13.14
N LYS A 158 22.68 -3.65 12.08
CA LYS A 158 21.59 -4.26 11.30
C LYS A 158 20.61 -5.09 12.16
N LYS A 159 21.14 -5.82 13.16
CA LYS A 159 20.32 -6.59 14.11
C LYS A 159 19.41 -5.67 14.95
N THR A 160 19.96 -4.59 15.51
CA THR A 160 19.21 -3.60 16.28
C THR A 160 18.10 -2.96 15.45
N ALA A 161 18.40 -2.57 14.19
CA ALA A 161 17.41 -2.01 13.28
C ALA A 161 16.24 -2.99 13.01
N ARG A 162 16.54 -4.28 12.86
CA ARG A 162 15.52 -5.32 12.66
C ARG A 162 14.64 -5.52 13.89
N ASP A 163 15.25 -5.60 15.06
CA ASP A 163 14.54 -5.84 16.31
C ASP A 163 13.68 -4.62 16.69
N LEU A 164 14.11 -3.40 16.33
CA LEU A 164 13.40 -2.15 16.58
C LEU A 164 12.19 -1.95 15.65
N LEU A 165 12.34 -2.19 14.35
CA LEU A 165 11.31 -1.87 13.36
C LEU A 165 10.20 -2.94 13.28
N LYS A 166 10.49 -4.19 13.66
CA LYS A 166 9.54 -5.32 13.61
C LYS A 166 8.81 -5.47 12.25
N ILE A 167 9.48 -5.12 11.15
CA ILE A 167 8.99 -5.30 9.79
C ILE A 167 9.73 -6.45 9.09
N ASP A 168 9.36 -6.70 7.83
CA ASP A 168 10.02 -7.66 6.97
C ASP A 168 11.55 -7.44 6.90
N VAL A 169 12.30 -8.53 7.06
CA VAL A 169 13.78 -8.51 7.17
C VAL A 169 14.44 -7.95 5.91
N ASN A 170 13.85 -8.20 4.73
CA ASN A 170 14.39 -7.74 3.46
C ASN A 170 14.18 -6.24 3.32
N LYS A 171 13.03 -5.72 3.76
CA LYS A 171 12.77 -4.27 3.79
C LYS A 171 13.71 -3.57 4.76
N THR A 172 13.87 -4.07 5.99
CA THR A 172 14.83 -3.50 6.94
C THR A 172 16.26 -3.50 6.39
N SER A 173 16.67 -4.56 5.71
CA SER A 173 18.01 -4.65 5.13
C SER A 173 18.26 -3.54 4.10
N LYS A 174 17.32 -3.33 3.19
CA LYS A 174 17.44 -2.27 2.17
C LYS A 174 17.39 -0.86 2.77
N ILE A 175 16.56 -0.63 3.80
CA ILE A 175 16.53 0.66 4.50
C ILE A 175 17.86 0.90 5.22
N TYR A 176 18.43 -0.13 5.85
CA TYR A 176 19.71 -0.03 6.52
C TYR A 176 20.86 0.27 5.54
N GLU A 177 20.88 -0.40 4.39
CA GLU A 177 21.84 -0.12 3.31
C GLU A 177 21.71 1.32 2.79
N PHE A 178 20.48 1.82 2.66
CA PHE A 178 20.23 3.22 2.30
C PHE A 178 20.79 4.18 3.35
N PHE A 179 20.59 3.93 4.65
CA PHE A 179 21.13 4.79 5.72
C PHE A 179 22.66 4.86 5.71
N ILE A 180 23.34 3.75 5.36
CA ILE A 180 24.79 3.73 5.17
C ILE A 180 25.17 4.57 3.94
N GLN A 181 24.46 4.39 2.82
CA GLN A 181 24.71 5.13 1.58
C GLN A 181 24.54 6.64 1.77
N GLN A 182 23.52 7.06 2.53
CA GLN A 182 23.28 8.45 2.91
C GLN A 182 24.27 9.01 3.94
N LYS A 183 25.20 8.18 4.44
CA LYS A 183 26.14 8.52 5.51
C LYS A 183 25.46 9.00 6.80
N TRP A 184 24.24 8.52 7.08
CA TRP A 184 23.50 8.87 8.30
C TRP A 184 23.88 7.99 9.50
N CYS A 185 24.51 6.84 9.27
CA CYS A 185 24.97 5.95 10.32
C CYS A 185 26.38 5.45 10.07
N ASN A 186 27.15 5.31 11.15
CA ASN A 186 28.46 4.65 11.11
C ASN A 186 28.25 3.14 11.16
N VAL A 187 28.87 2.43 10.21
CA VAL A 187 28.92 0.97 10.22
C VAL A 187 29.84 0.55 11.37
N SER A 188 29.35 -0.31 12.26
CA SER A 188 30.12 -0.94 13.34
C SER A 188 30.02 -2.45 13.26
#